data_AF-A0AA38MJI3-F1
#
_entry.id   AF-A0AA38MJI3-F1
#
_cell.length_a   1.000
_cell.length_b   1.000
_cell.length_c   1.000
_cell.angle_alpha   90.00
_cell.angle_beta   90.00
_cell.angle_gamma   90.00
#
_symmetry.space_group_name_H-M   'P 1'
#
loop_
_entity.id
_entity.type
_entity.pdbx_description
1 polymer ?
#
loop_
_entity_poly.entity_id
_entity_poly.type
_entity_poly.pdbx_seq_one_letter_code
_entity_poly.pdbx_strand_id
1 'polypeptide(L)' 'MEGGQEAQPKKRVDLGSLPTRQYLDQTVVPILMQALSHLAKERPPEPISALAAYLLKHKSTYEQGPDNSPPPEAEPKS' A
#
# COMPACT_ATOMS: atom_id res chain seq x y z
N MET A 1 15.67 35.82 -6.11
CA MET A 1 15.15 34.63 -6.81
C MET A 1 15.96 33.45 -6.30
N GLU A 2 15.42 32.65 -5.38
CA GLU A 2 16.12 31.46 -4.89
C GLU A 2 15.13 30.33 -4.62
N GLY A 3 15.53 29.13 -5.05
CA GLY A 3 15.16 27.87 -4.43
C GLY A 3 13.91 27.15 -4.96
N GLY A 4 13.94 26.72 -6.23
CA GLY A 4 13.04 25.66 -6.68
C GLY A 4 13.41 24.34 -5.99
N GLN A 5 12.55 23.86 -5.08
CA GLN A 5 12.63 22.48 -4.58
C GLN A 5 12.25 21.54 -5.72
N GLU A 6 13.26 20.92 -6.34
CA GLU A 6 13.10 19.75 -7.20
C GLU A 6 12.47 18.62 -6.37
N ALA A 7 11.15 18.47 -6.50
CA ALA A 7 10.43 17.30 -6.04
C ALA A 7 10.98 16.09 -6.78
N GLN A 8 11.82 15.29 -6.11
CA GLN A 8 12.31 14.03 -6.63
C GLN A 8 11.12 13.18 -7.09
N PRO A 9 11.06 12.75 -8.35
CA PRO A 9 10.00 11.87 -8.81
C PRO A 9 10.16 10.56 -8.05
N LYS A 10 9.24 10.30 -7.12
CA LYS A 10 9.12 9.00 -6.45
C LYS A 10 8.90 7.98 -7.55
N LYS A 11 9.98 7.30 -7.90
CA LYS A 11 10.06 6.32 -8.97
C LYS A 11 8.93 5.33 -8.72
N ARG A 12 7.88 5.39 -9.57
CA ARG A 12 6.77 4.45 -9.54
C ARG A 12 7.38 3.06 -9.59
N VAL A 13 7.27 2.34 -8.48
CA VAL A 13 7.90 1.01 -8.38
C VAL A 13 7.08 0.09 -9.27
N ASP A 14 7.69 -0.41 -10.33
CA ASP A 14 7.05 -1.35 -11.23
C ASP A 14 6.96 -2.71 -10.54
N LEU A 15 5.80 -3.00 -9.96
CA LEU A 15 5.57 -4.21 -9.16
C LEU A 15 5.78 -5.50 -9.99
N GLY A 16 5.63 -5.44 -11.32
CA GLY A 16 5.77 -6.59 -12.22
C GLY A 16 7.20 -7.05 -12.44
N SER A 17 8.19 -6.17 -12.24
CA SER A 17 9.61 -6.47 -12.37
C SER A 17 10.30 -6.87 -11.06
N LEU A 18 9.58 -6.79 -9.93
CA LEU A 18 10.17 -7.05 -8.62
C LEU A 18 10.42 -8.55 -8.38
N PRO A 19 11.54 -8.89 -7.72
CA PRO A 19 11.73 -10.21 -7.14
C PRO A 19 10.58 -10.56 -6.18
N THR A 20 10.19 -11.84 -6.12
CA THR A 20 9.03 -12.31 -5.35
C THR A 20 8.96 -11.76 -3.93
N ARG A 21 10.09 -11.78 -3.21
CA ARG A 21 10.15 -11.27 -1.83
C ARG A 21 9.79 -9.79 -1.75
N GLN A 22 10.32 -8.98 -2.66
CA GLN A 22 10.12 -7.54 -2.66
C GLN A 22 8.69 -7.17 -3.11
N TYR A 23 8.12 -7.93 -4.04
CA TYR A 23 6.70 -7.80 -4.39
C TYR A 23 5.80 -8.04 -3.18
N LEU A 24 6.03 -9.14 -2.45
CA LEU A 24 5.25 -9.46 -1.24
C LEU A 24 5.45 -8.41 -0.15
N ASP A 25 6.69 -7.98 0.08
CA ASP A 25 7.06 -6.96 1.07
C ASP A 25 6.38 -5.61 0.81
N GLN A 26 6.17 -5.25 -0.46
CA GLN A 26 5.53 -3.98 -0.83
C GLN A 26 4.00 -4.03 -0.98
N THR A 27 3.43 -5.22 -1.15
CA THR A 27 1.99 -5.36 -1.42
C THR A 27 1.21 -5.84 -0.20
N VAL A 28 1.57 -7.00 0.35
CA VAL A 28 0.70 -7.74 1.28
C VAL A 28 1.34 -8.00 2.63
N VAL A 29 2.66 -8.01 2.75
CA VAL A 29 3.35 -8.30 4.03
C VAL A 29 3.00 -7.30 5.14
N PRO A 30 2.92 -5.97 4.90
CA PRO A 30 2.60 -5.03 5.98
C PRO A 30 1.24 -5.28 6.62
N ILE A 31 0.21 -5.53 5.79
CA ILE A 31 -1.14 -5.82 6.28
C ILE A 31 -1.22 -7.21 6.92
N LEU A 32 -0.50 -8.21 6.38
CA LEU A 32 -0.44 -9.55 6.96
C LEU A 32 0.23 -9.55 8.34
N MET A 33 1.32 -8.80 8.51
CA MET A 33 2.00 -8.68 9.82
C MET A 33 1.08 -8.07 10.88
N GLN A 34 0.32 -7.03 10.50
CA GLN A 34 -0.62 -6.40 11.41
C GLN A 34 -1.78 -7.34 11.76
N ALA A 35 -2.32 -8.04 10.76
CA ALA A 35 -3.42 -8.96 10.96
C ALA A 35 -3.02 -10.17 11.81
N LEU A 36 -1.82 -10.74 11.60
CA LEU A 36 -1.28 -11.81 12.43
C LEU A 36 -1.04 -11.36 13.87
N SER A 37 -0.56 -10.13 14.07
CA SER A 37 -0.40 -9.55 15.41
C SER A 37 -1.74 -9.39 16.14
N HIS A 38 -2.78 -8.99 15.42
CA HIS A 38 -4.14 -8.91 15.96
C HIS A 38 -4.69 -10.29 16.30
N LEU A 39 -4.51 -11.26 15.40
CA LEU A 39 -4.95 -12.65 15.58
C LEU A 39 -4.28 -13.33 16.78
N ALA A 40 -2.98 -13.12 16.97
CA ALA A 40 -2.23 -13.66 18.09
C ALA A 40 -2.71 -13.14 19.45
N LYS A 41 -3.24 -11.90 19.47
CA LYS A 41 -3.79 -11.25 20.67
C LYS A 41 -5.22 -11.71 20.97
N GLU A 42 -6.10 -11.69 19.97
CA GLU A 42 -7.52 -11.98 20.18
C GLU A 42 -7.82 -13.49 20.25
N ARG A 43 -6.99 -14.32 19.58
CA ARG A 43 -7.18 -15.77 19.46
C ARG A 43 -8.65 -16.17 19.19
N PRO A 44 -9.26 -15.65 18.12
CA PRO A 44 -10.64 -15.97 17.80
C PRO A 44 -10.80 -17.46 17.48
N PRO A 45 -12.01 -18.03 17.67
CA PRO A 45 -12.28 -19.45 17.41
C PRO A 45 -12.05 -19.84 15.94
N GLU A 46 -12.27 -18.90 15.02
CA GLU A 46 -12.13 -19.08 13.57
C GLU A 46 -11.00 -18.20 13.02
N PRO A 47 -9.73 -18.63 13.14
CA PRO A 47 -8.59 -17.76 12.87
C PRO A 47 -8.46 -17.32 11.41
N ILE A 48 -8.80 -18.22 10.48
CA ILE A 48 -8.73 -17.94 9.03
C ILE A 48 -9.79 -16.91 8.63
N SER A 49 -11.03 -17.09 9.09
CA SER A 49 -12.14 -16.17 8.83
C SER A 49 -11.87 -14.78 9.40
N ALA A 50 -11.33 -14.71 10.62
CA ALA A 50 -10.93 -13.45 11.25
C ALA A 50 -9.80 -12.74 10.47
N LEU A 51 -8.79 -13.49 10.02
CA LEU A 51 -7.69 -12.96 9.21
C LEU A 51 -8.22 -12.38 7.88
N ALA A 52 -9.04 -13.13 7.14
CA ALA A 52 -9.63 -12.66 5.89
C ALA A 52 -10.48 -11.41 6.08
N ALA A 53 -11.32 -11.37 7.13
CA ALA A 53 -12.11 -10.21 7.48
C ALA A 53 -11.23 -8.98 7.79
N TYR A 54 -10.13 -9.18 8.52
CA TYR A 54 -9.16 -8.12 8.81
C TYR A 54 -8.57 -7.55 7.51
N LEU A 55 -8.10 -8.42 6.61
CA LEU A 55 -7.54 -7.99 5.33
C LEU A 55 -8.55 -7.16 4.52
N LEU A 56 -9.79 -7.65 4.38
CA LEU A 56 -10.84 -6.94 3.63
C LEU A 56 -11.22 -5.59 4.25
N LYS A 57 -11.24 -5.50 5.58
CA LYS A 57 -11.56 -4.28 6.31
C LYS A 57 -10.46 -3.22 6.20
N HIS A 58 -9.19 -3.65 6.16
CA HIS A 58 -8.05 -2.75 6.21
C HIS A 58 -7.37 -2.53 4.86
N LYS A 59 -7.73 -3.29 3.81
CA LYS A 59 -7.07 -3.23 2.49
C LYS A 59 -6.93 -1.81 1.93
N SER A 60 -7.94 -0.95 2.07
CA SER A 60 -7.90 0.42 1.52
C SER A 60 -6.78 1.27 2.10
N THR A 61 -6.34 1.01 3.33
CA THR A 61 -5.24 1.71 3.98
C THR A 61 -3.87 1.24 3.48
N TYR A 62 -3.77 0.02 2.94
CA TYR A 62 -2.53 -0.61 2.52
C TYR A 62 -2.37 -0.69 0.98
N GLU A 63 -3.47 -0.70 0.23
CA GLU A 63 -3.47 -0.62 -1.24
C GLU A 63 -3.09 0.79 -1.75
N GLN A 64 -3.26 1.81 -0.91
CA GLN A 64 -2.82 3.18 -1.20
C GLN A 64 -1.33 3.35 -0.89
N GLY A 65 -0.48 2.81 -1.77
CA GLY A 65 0.93 3.23 -1.86
C GLY A 65 1.06 4.72 -2.22
N PRO A 66 2.21 5.36 -1.97
CA PRO A 66 2.37 6.81 -1.80
C PRO A 66 2.33 7.67 -3.09
N ASP A 67 1.58 7.28 -4.13
CA ASP A 67 1.34 8.11 -5.33
C ASP A 67 0.24 7.51 -6.23
N ASN A 68 -1.01 7.50 -5.78
CA ASN A 68 -2.14 7.34 -6.72
C ASN A 68 -3.14 8.47 -6.55
N SER A 69 -2.62 9.70 -6.55
CA SER A 69 -3.41 10.87 -6.89
C SER A 69 -3.54 10.90 -8.41
N PRO A 70 -4.75 11.07 -8.99
CA PRO A 70 -4.85 11.44 -10.38
C PRO A 70 -4.04 12.73 -10.61
N PRO A 71 -3.25 12.85 -11.68
CA PRO A 71 -2.56 14.09 -11.97
C PRO A 71 -3.58 15.23 -12.06
N PRO A 72 -3.25 16.45 -11.59
CA PRO A 72 -4.12 17.60 -11.83
C PRO A 72 -4.33 17.71 -13.34
N GLU A 73 -5.59 17.60 -13.72
CA GLU A 73 -6.12 17.74 -15.06
C GLU A 73 -5.38 18.88 -15.78
N ALA A 74 -4.64 18.55 -16.83
CA ALA A 74 -4.00 19.55 -17.66
C ALA A 74 -5.12 20.32 -18.37
N GLU A 75 -5.47 21.48 -17.83
CA GLU A 75 -6.30 22.49 -18.49
C GLU A 75 -5.78 22.69 -19.93
N PRO A 76 -6.56 22.36 -20.98
CA PRO A 76 -6.22 22.79 -22.31
C PRO A 76 -6.56 24.28 -22.39
N LYS A 77 -5.53 25.13 -22.31
CA LYS A 77 -5.63 26.50 -22.84
C LYS A 77 -5.80 26.41 -24.35
N SER A 78 -7.00 26.71 -24.85
CA SER A 78 -7.27 27.14 -26.23
C SER A 78 -8.51 28.01 -26.25
#